data_AF-A0A453SQ90-F1
#
_entry.id   AF-A0A453SQ90-F1
#
_cell.length_a   1.000
_cell.length_b   1.000
_cell.length_c   1.000
_cell.angle_alpha   90.00
_cell.angle_beta   90.00
_cell.angle_gamma   90.00
#
_symmetry.space_group_name_H-M   'P 1'
#
loop_
_entity.id
_entity.type
_entity.pdbx_description
1 polymer ?
#
loop_
_entity_poly.entity_id
_entity_poly.type
_entity_poly.pdbx_seq_one_letter_code
_entity_poly.pdbx_strand_id
1 'polypeptide(L)' 'MTIWGNHSTTQVPNFLNAKINGRPVKEVIKDTKWLEE' A
#
# COMPACT_ATOMS: atom_id res chain seq x y z
N MET A 1 8.08 -4.87 6.35
CA MET A 1 8.17 -5.50 5.02
C MET A 1 7.32 -4.70 4.04
N THR A 2 7.91 -4.22 2.94
CA THR A 2 7.28 -3.21 2.05
C THR A 2 6.53 -3.82 0.86
N ILE A 3 7.03 -4.92 0.32
CA ILE A 3 6.41 -5.68 -0.77
C ILE A 3 6.49 -7.15 -0.39
N TRP A 4 5.41 -7.89 -0.62
CA TRP A 4 5.34 -9.34 -0.43
C TRP A 4 5.42 -10.06 -1.78
N GLY A 5 5.90 -11.30 -1.77
CA GLY A 5 6.03 -12.13 -2.97
C GLY A 5 7.44 -12.10 -3.57
N ASN A 6 7.53 -12.58 -4.80
CA ASN A 6 8.76 -12.69 -5.58
C ASN A 6 8.87 -11.53 -6.60
N HIS A 7 10.04 -11.40 -7.24
CA HIS A 7 10.24 -10.45 -8.34
C HIS A 7 9.50 -10.94 -9.59
N SER A 8 8.18 -10.70 -9.63
CA SER A 8 7.28 -11.09 -10.71
C SER A 8 6.04 -10.18 -10.71
N THR A 9 5.10 -10.46 -11.60
CA THR A 9 3.80 -9.77 -11.66
C THR A 9 2.86 -10.12 -10.50
N THR A 10 3.20 -11.11 -9.67
CA THR A 10 2.38 -11.52 -8.50
C THR A 10 2.82 -10.87 -7.19
N GLN A 11 3.69 -9.85 -7.24
CA GLN A 11 4.07 -9.08 -6.06
C GLN A 11 2.88 -8.34 -5.46
N VAL A 12 2.84 -8.19 -4.14
CA VAL A 12 1.76 -7.50 -3.42
C VAL A 12 2.34 -6.33 -2.61
N PRO A 13 2.08 -5.08 -3.03
CA PRO A 13 2.48 -3.89 -2.26
C PRO A 13 1.77 -3.82 -0.90
N ASN A 14 2.53 -3.57 0.16
CA ASN A 14 1.97 -3.50 1.52
C ASN A 14 1.49 -2.09 1.88
N PHE A 15 0.40 -1.64 1.26
CA PHE A 15 -0.15 -0.30 1.52
C PHE A 15 -0.70 -0.15 2.96
N LEU A 16 -1.07 -1.26 3.61
CA LEU A 16 -1.55 -1.27 5.01
C LEU A 16 -0.51 -0.72 5.99
N ASN A 17 0.77 -0.87 5.68
CA ASN A 17 1.87 -0.36 6.50
C ASN A 17 2.50 0.92 5.92
N ALA A 18 2.01 1.41 4.79
CA ALA A 18 2.54 2.60 4.12
C ALA A 18 2.15 3.88 4.86
N LYS A 19 3.06 4.87 4.84
CA LYS A 19 2.88 6.18 5.48
C LYS A 19 3.27 7.31 4.53
N ILE A 20 2.52 8.42 4.57
CA ILE A 20 2.82 9.68 3.89
C ILE A 20 3.04 10.73 4.97
N ASN A 21 4.24 11.33 5.00
CA ASN A 21 4.64 12.26 6.08
C ASN A 21 4.39 11.71 7.49
N GLY A 22 4.65 10.41 7.69
CA GLY A 22 4.46 9.72 8.97
C GLY A 22 3.02 9.31 9.29
N ARG A 23 2.02 9.72 8.51
CA ARG A 23 0.61 9.34 8.70
C ARG A 23 0.24 8.10 7.85
N PRO A 24 -0.59 7.18 8.36
CA PRO A 24 -1.07 6.03 7.58
C PRO A 24 -1.69 6.44 6.24
N VAL A 25 -1.42 5.69 5.17
CA VAL A 25 -1.88 6.05 3.82
C VAL A 25 -3.42 6.17 3.74
N LYS A 26 -4.15 5.33 4.48
CA LYS A 26 -5.62 5.35 4.58
C LYS A 26 -6.19 6.64 5.18
N GLU A 27 -5.38 7.39 5.94
CA GLU A 27 -5.79 8.68 6.50
C GLU A 27 -5.62 9.81 5.48
N VAL A 28 -4.65 9.69 4.58
CA VAL A 28 -4.28 10.71 3.61
C VAL A 28 -5.04 10.55 2.30
N ILE A 29 -5.17 9.31 1.80
CA ILE A 29 -5.85 8.98 0.57
C ILE A 29 -7.25 8.45 0.90
N LYS A 30 -8.28 9.18 0.47
CA LYS A 30 -9.68 8.86 0.75
C LYS A 30 -10.33 7.95 -0.28
N ASP A 31 -9.71 7.81 -1.44
CA ASP A 31 -10.13 6.85 -2.45
C ASP A 31 -9.67 5.45 -2.03
N THR A 32 -10.53 4.75 -1.28
CA THR A 32 -10.25 3.39 -0.80
C THR A 32 -10.25 2.38 -1.93
N LYS A 33 -10.99 2.65 -3.01
CA LYS A 33 -11.07 1.76 -4.17
C LYS A 33 -9.73 1.76 -4.90
N TRP A 34 -9.17 2.94 -5.17
CA TRP A 34 -7.84 3.07 -5.75
C TRP A 34 -6.72 2.47 -4.88
N LEU A 35 -6.88 2.47 -3.55
CA LEU A 35 -5.90 1.84 -2.65
C LEU A 35 -5.95 0.31 -2.65
N GLU A 36 -7.06 -0.30 -3.05
CA GLU A 36 -7.32 -1.74 -2.93
C GLU A 36 -7.34 -2.47 -4.28
N GLU A 37 -7.53 -1.78 -5.41
CA GLU A 37 -7.43 -2.30 -6.79
C GLU A 37 -6.00 -2.33 -7.33
#